data_AF-A0A7C1XMH0-F1
#
_entry.id   AF-A0A7C1XMH0-F1
#
_cell.length_a   1.000
_cell.length_b   1.000
_cell.length_c   1.000
_cell.angle_alpha   90.00
_cell.angle_beta   90.00
_cell.angle_gamma   90.00
#
_symmetry.space_group_name_H-M   'P 1'
#
loop_
_entity.id
_entity.type
_entity.pdbx_description
1 polymer ?
#
loop_
_entity_poly.entity_id
_entity_poly.type
_entity_poly.pdbx_seq_one_letter_code
_entity_poly.pdbx_strand_id
1 'polypeptide(L)' 'VKNAALSVAFPAISTGVYRFPPERAASIAAATVAHFLFGDETLARVVFCCFGEASVRTHQSALQDCG' A
#
# COMPACT_ATOMS: atom_id res chain seq x y z
N VAL A 1 11.01 -4.48 11.81
CA VAL A 1 10.47 -3.14 12.20
C VAL A 1 11.27 -2.48 13.33
N LYS A 2 11.65 -1.18 13.25
CA LYS A 2 12.51 -0.50 14.26
C LYS A 2 11.81 -0.11 15.58
N ASN A 3 10.56 0.35 15.54
CA ASN A 3 9.85 0.87 16.71
C ASN A 3 8.91 -0.16 17.37
N ALA A 4 9.13 -1.45 17.12
CA ALA A 4 8.27 -2.55 17.57
C ALA A 4 6.77 -2.40 17.24
N ALA A 5 6.44 -1.60 16.22
CA ALA A 5 5.06 -1.44 15.76
C ALA A 5 4.60 -2.72 15.05
N LEU A 6 3.44 -3.24 15.45
CA LEU A 6 2.86 -4.45 14.86
C LEU A 6 1.93 -4.15 13.67
N SER A 7 1.58 -2.88 13.45
CA SER A 7 0.74 -2.49 12.32
C SER A 7 1.02 -1.07 11.83
N VAL A 8 0.70 -0.83 10.56
CA VAL A 8 0.83 0.48 9.91
C VAL A 8 -0.29 0.68 8.88
N ALA A 9 -0.74 1.94 8.74
CA ALA A 9 -1.68 2.34 7.69
C ALA A 9 -1.02 3.38 6.79
N PHE A 10 -1.08 3.18 5.47
CA PHE A 10 -0.57 4.12 4.47
C PHE A 10 -1.74 4.77 3.71
N PRO A 11 -1.77 6.10 3.53
CA PRO A 11 -2.68 6.72 2.58
C PRO A 11 -2.20 6.44 1.14
N ALA A 12 -3.01 6.82 0.14
CA ALA A 12 -2.61 6.79 -1.27
C ALA A 12 -1.55 7.87 -1.59
N ILE A 13 -0.32 7.65 -1.14
CA ILE A 13 0.80 8.60 -1.21
C ILE A 13 1.02 9.06 -2.67
N SER A 14 1.29 10.36 -2.82
CA SER A 14 1.55 11.03 -4.11
C SER A 14 0.37 11.16 -5.09
N THR A 15 -0.81 10.59 -4.80
CA THR A 15 -1.97 10.64 -5.72
C THR A 15 -2.85 11.88 -5.56
N GLY A 16 -2.65 12.66 -4.50
CA GLY A 16 -3.37 13.91 -4.25
C GLY A 16 -2.74 15.11 -4.96
N VAL A 17 -2.28 16.11 -4.18
CA VAL A 17 -1.67 17.35 -4.71
C VAL A 17 -0.50 17.09 -5.67
N TYR A 18 0.26 16.01 -5.45
CA TYR A 18 1.39 15.65 -6.30
C TYR A 18 1.02 14.97 -7.62
N ARG A 19 -0.26 14.63 -7.84
CA ARG A 19 -0.82 14.15 -9.12
C ARG A 19 -0.09 12.96 -9.75
N PHE A 20 0.58 12.12 -8.95
CA PHE A 20 1.17 10.91 -9.48
C PHE A 20 0.05 9.94 -9.94
N PRO A 21 0.20 9.25 -11.09
CA PRO A 21 -0.84 8.38 -11.62
C PRO A 21 -1.29 7.32 -10.59
N PRO A 22 -2.58 7.27 -10.21
CA PRO A 22 -3.06 6.40 -9.13
C PRO A 22 -2.78 4.91 -9.32
N GLU A 23 -2.92 4.40 -10.55
CA GLU A 23 -2.71 2.99 -10.88
C GLU A 23 -1.24 2.62 -10.69
N ARG A 24 -0.33 3.49 -11.13
CA ARG A 24 1.12 3.33 -10.94
C ARG A 24 1.50 3.44 -9.46
N ALA A 25 0.92 4.39 -8.73
CA ALA A 25 1.18 4.54 -7.30
C ALA A 25 0.74 3.31 -6.51
N ALA A 26 -0.48 2.81 -6.77
CA ALA A 26 -1.03 1.63 -6.10
C ALA A 26 -0.19 0.37 -6.38
N SER A 27 0.23 0.17 -7.64
CA SER A 27 1.11 -0.96 -8.01
C SER A 27 2.46 -0.90 -7.29
N ILE A 28 3.12 0.26 -7.27
CA ILE A 28 4.38 0.45 -6.54
C ILE A 28 4.18 0.19 -5.04
N ALA A 29 3.13 0.76 -4.45
CA ALA A 29 2.83 0.61 -3.03
C ALA A 29 2.57 -0.85 -2.64
N ALA A 30 1.72 -1.56 -3.40
CA ALA A 30 1.39 -2.97 -3.18
C ALA A 30 2.63 -3.87 -3.30
N ALA A 31 3.40 -3.74 -4.38
CA ALA A 31 4.61 -4.52 -4.61
C ALA A 31 5.67 -4.27 -3.53
N THR A 32 5.86 -3.01 -3.12
CA THR A 32 6.83 -2.65 -2.07
C THR A 32 6.44 -3.25 -0.72
N VAL A 33 5.15 -3.16 -0.36
CA VAL A 33 4.64 -3.74 0.89
C VAL A 33 4.75 -5.26 0.85
N ALA A 34 4.35 -5.91 -0.24
CA ALA A 34 4.46 -7.36 -0.38
C ALA A 34 5.90 -7.85 -0.26
N HIS A 35 6.84 -7.18 -0.95
CA HIS A 35 8.26 -7.50 -0.87
C HIS A 35 8.82 -7.32 0.55
N PHE A 36 8.42 -6.25 1.25
CA PHE A 36 8.84 -6.04 2.64
C PHE A 36 8.30 -7.15 3.57
N LEU A 37 7.02 -7.48 3.45
CA LEU A 37 6.38 -8.51 4.28
C LEU A 37 6.92 -9.92 4.00
N PHE A 38 7.44 -10.18 2.81
CA PHE A 38 8.13 -11.44 2.52
C PHE A 38 9.40 -11.63 3.38
N GLY A 39 10.05 -10.54 3.80
CA GLY A 39 11.28 -10.57 4.60
C GLY A 39 11.13 -10.17 6.07
N ASP A 40 9.97 -9.68 6.52
CA ASP A 40 9.74 -9.20 7.88
C ASP A 40 8.52 -9.89 8.50
N GLU A 41 8.78 -10.75 9.50
CA GLU A 41 7.74 -11.45 10.27
C GLU A 41 7.24 -10.63 11.48
N THR A 42 7.81 -9.44 11.72
CA THR A 42 7.49 -8.62 12.91
C THR A 42 6.28 -7.71 12.70
N LEU A 43 6.01 -7.31 11.45
CA LEU A 43 4.88 -6.47 11.09
C LEU A 43 3.65 -7.34 10.76
N ALA A 44 2.71 -7.43 11.69
CA ALA A 44 1.55 -8.29 11.56
C ALA A 44 0.47 -7.78 10.58
N ARG A 45 0.40 -6.46 10.33
CA ARG A 45 -0.68 -5.89 9.50
C ARG A 45 -0.29 -4.60 8.79
N VAL A 46 -0.62 -4.53 7.50
CA VAL A 46 -0.58 -3.30 6.71
C VAL A 46 -1.97 -2.98 6.18
N VAL A 47 -2.37 -1.70 6.23
CA VAL A 47 -3.64 -1.21 5.69
C VAL A 47 -3.37 -0.10 4.67
N PHE A 48 -3.91 -0.24 3.46
CA PHE A 48 -4.00 0.87 2.51
C PHE A 48 -5.27 1.69 2.79
N CYS A 49 -5.11 2.84 3.43
CA CYS A 49 -6.18 3.76 3.78
C CYS A 49 -6.58 4.60 2.54
N CYS A 50 -7.47 4.02 1.74
CA CYS A 50 -7.93 4.59 0.49
C CYS A 50 -9.04 5.63 0.72
N PHE A 51 -8.88 6.83 0.19
CA PHE A 51 -9.94 7.86 0.23
C PHE A 51 -10.80 7.77 -1.04
N GLY A 52 -12.05 7.34 -0.87
CA GLY A 52 -13.03 7.20 -1.95
C GLY A 52 -12.89 5.93 -2.78
N GLU A 53 -13.94 5.59 -3.53
CA GLU A 53 -14.05 4.34 -4.28
C GLU A 53 -12.99 4.16 -5.37
N ALA A 54 -12.59 5.26 -6.02
CA ALA A 54 -11.56 5.20 -7.06
C ALA A 54 -10.21 4.71 -6.50
N SER A 55 -9.82 5.21 -5.32
CA SER A 55 -8.59 4.81 -4.64
C SER A 55 -8.66 3.36 -4.17
N VAL A 56 -9.82 2.92 -3.66
CA VAL A 56 -10.04 1.50 -3.28
C VAL A 56 -9.85 0.60 -4.50
N ARG A 57 -10.45 0.95 -5.64
CA ARG A 57 -10.42 0.14 -6.86
C ARG A 57 -9.00 -0.06 -7.40
N THR A 58 -8.19 1.01 -7.41
CA THR A 58 -6.80 0.92 -7.87
C THR A 58 -5.93 0.06 -6.95
N HIS A 59 -6.12 0.17 -5.63
CA HIS A 59 -5.38 -0.67 -4.67
C HIS A 59 -5.85 -2.13 -4.69
N GLN A 60 -7.15 -2.40 -4.88
CA GLN A 60 -7.66 -3.76 -5.03
C GLN A 60 -7.08 -4.44 -6.27
N SER A 61 -7.06 -3.75 -7.42
CA SER A 61 -6.43 -4.27 -8.64
C SER A 61 -4.94 -4.56 -8.41
N ALA A 62 -4.21 -3.60 -7.83
CA ALA A 62 -2.78 -3.77 -7.56
C ALA A 62 -2.47 -4.94 -6.61
N LEU A 63 -3.33 -5.19 -5.61
CA LEU A 63 -3.17 -6.33 -4.70
C LEU A 63 -3.48 -7.67 -5.36
N GLN A 64 -4.44 -7.71 -6.29
CA GLN A 64 -4.73 -8.92 -7.07
C GLN A 64 -3.57 -9.30 -7.99
N ASP A 65 -2.88 -8.31 -8.55
CA ASP A 65 -1.70 -8.51 -9.40
C ASP A 65 -0.44 -8.91 -8.60
N CYS A 66 -0.42 -8.69 -7.28
CA CYS A 66 0.68 -9.03 -6.39
C CYS A 66 0.55 -10.42 -5.74
N GLY A 67 -0.46 -11.21 -6.12
CA GLY A 67 -0.74 -12.55 -5.61
C GLY A 67 0.01 -13.66 -6.34
#